data_AF-E8LW53-F1
#
_entry.id   AF-E8LW53-F1
#
_cell.length_a   1.000
_cell.length_b   1.000
_cell.length_c   1.000
_cell.angle_alpha   90.00
_cell.angle_beta   90.00
_cell.angle_gamma   90.00
#
_symmetry.space_group_name_H-M   'P 1'
#
loop_
_entity.id
_entity.type
_entity.pdbx_description
1 polymer ?
#
loop_
_entity_poly.entity_id
_entity_poly.type
_entity_poly.pdbx_seq_one_letter_code
_entity_poly.pdbx_strand_id
1 'polypeptide(L)'
;MLNTIKFVVLSSIFIQFSAIAGEQQNEIVALSRLAGMAEYCQHYYEDSSNNTKAKVMHQFNRQLSEKAVSLFSSMEDSKLASDNRISAYKKYKQKFSSTSDTVCSNLEHTIGTLEL
;
A
#
# COMPACT_ATOMS: atom_id res chain seq x y z
N MET A 1 56.10 -1.66 28.93
CA MET A 1 54.92 -0.82 29.26
C MET A 1 53.70 -1.50 28.65
N LEU A 2 52.97 -2.25 29.48
CA LEU A 2 51.56 -2.00 29.85
C LEU A 2 50.61 -1.92 28.62
N ASN A 3 49.76 -2.93 28.39
CA ASN A 3 48.36 -3.02 28.85
C ASN A 3 47.55 -1.75 28.46
N THR A 4 46.37 -1.82 27.82
CA THR A 4 45.15 -2.41 28.40
C THR A 4 44.00 -2.43 27.35
N ILE A 5 43.10 -3.44 27.41
CA ILE A 5 41.69 -3.50 26.87
C ILE A 5 41.60 -3.81 25.35
N LYS A 6 41.28 -5.01 24.82
CA LYS A 6 40.27 -6.03 25.15
C LYS A 6 38.90 -5.43 25.51
N PHE A 7 38.05 -5.18 24.50
CA PHE A 7 36.57 -5.27 24.48
C PHE A 7 35.99 -4.34 23.39
N VAL A 8 35.91 -4.77 22.13
CA VAL A 8 34.70 -4.66 21.28
C VAL A 8 34.82 -5.74 20.20
N VAL A 9 34.54 -6.96 20.63
CA VAL A 9 33.90 -7.97 19.78
C VAL A 9 32.47 -7.45 19.53
N LEU A 10 31.93 -7.62 18.32
CA LEU A 10 30.53 -7.36 17.89
C LEU A 10 30.13 -5.93 17.45
N SER A 11 30.69 -5.36 16.38
CA SER A 11 30.05 -4.15 15.78
C SER A 11 30.11 -3.98 14.27
N SER A 12 30.69 -4.91 13.50
CA SER A 12 30.84 -4.69 12.04
C SER A 12 30.21 -5.77 11.18
N ILE A 13 29.54 -6.74 11.81
CA ILE A 13 28.49 -7.54 11.15
C ILE A 13 27.22 -6.69 11.30
N PHE A 14 26.43 -6.52 10.24
CA PHE A 14 25.18 -5.73 10.15
C PHE A 14 25.28 -4.27 9.66
N ILE A 15 26.06 -3.98 8.61
CA ILE A 15 25.70 -2.88 7.68
C ILE A 15 25.59 -3.45 6.28
N GLN A 16 24.52 -4.21 6.04
CA GLN A 16 24.03 -4.57 4.71
C GLN A 16 22.49 -4.65 4.63
N PHE A 17 21.76 -4.19 5.65
CA PHE A 17 20.28 -4.24 5.66
C PHE A 17 19.59 -2.99 5.08
N SER A 18 20.35 -1.94 4.74
CA SER A 18 19.77 -0.64 4.35
C SER A 18 19.14 -0.61 2.95
N ALA A 19 19.41 -1.59 2.10
CA ALA A 19 18.85 -1.65 0.74
C ALA A 19 17.46 -2.31 0.69
N ILE A 20 17.16 -3.22 1.62
CA ILE A 20 15.94 -4.03 1.61
C ILE A 20 14.76 -3.24 2.22
N ALA A 21 15.03 -2.43 3.25
CA ALA A 21 14.01 -1.62 3.92
C ALA A 21 13.34 -0.59 2.99
N GLY A 22 14.11 -0.03 2.03
CA GLY A 22 13.57 0.93 1.06
C GLY A 22 12.63 0.30 0.04
N GLU A 23 12.92 -0.91 -0.42
CA GLU A 23 12.09 -1.63 -1.40
C GLU A 23 10.76 -2.08 -0.78
N GLN A 24 10.81 -2.64 0.43
CA GLN A 24 9.63 -3.05 1.19
C GLN A 24 8.69 -1.87 1.50
N GLN A 25 9.22 -0.74 1.98
CA GLN A 25 8.41 0.45 2.26
C GLN A 25 7.80 1.03 0.98
N ASN A 26 8.52 0.99 -0.15
CA ASN A 26 7.98 1.40 -1.44
C ASN A 26 6.82 0.50 -1.89
N GLU A 27 6.92 -0.82 -1.66
CA GLU A 27 5.84 -1.76 -1.97
C GLU A 27 4.61 -1.52 -1.08
N ILE A 28 4.81 -1.32 0.24
CA ILE A 28 3.75 -0.94 1.17
C ILE A 28 3.04 0.33 0.68
N VAL A 29 3.80 1.36 0.28
CA VAL A 29 3.25 2.61 -0.23
C VAL A 29 2.46 2.39 -1.52
N ALA A 30 2.96 1.59 -2.45
CA ALA A 30 2.30 1.30 -3.71
C ALA A 30 0.97 0.56 -3.50
N LEU A 31 0.98 -0.53 -2.72
CA LEU A 31 -0.21 -1.30 -2.38
C LEU A 31 -1.26 -0.44 -1.66
N SER A 32 -0.82 0.40 -0.71
CA SER A 32 -1.70 1.27 0.05
C SER A 32 -2.35 2.35 -0.81
N ARG A 33 -1.62 2.92 -1.77
CA ARG A 33 -2.19 3.90 -2.72
C ARG A 33 -3.22 3.25 -3.64
N LEU A 34 -2.95 2.03 -4.09
CA LEU A 34 -3.88 1.27 -4.92
C LEU A 34 -5.13 0.87 -4.14
N ALA A 35 -4.99 0.49 -2.87
CA ALA A 35 -6.09 0.26 -1.94
C ALA A 35 -6.97 1.52 -1.78
N GLY A 36 -6.35 2.70 -1.64
CA GLY A 36 -7.08 3.97 -1.58
C GLY A 36 -7.83 4.32 -2.88
N MET A 37 -7.29 3.92 -4.04
CA MET A 37 -7.98 4.04 -5.33
C MET A 37 -9.16 3.06 -5.44
N ALA A 38 -8.97 1.82 -5.00
CA ALA A 38 -10.00 0.79 -4.99
C ALA A 38 -11.16 1.18 -4.05
N GLU A 39 -10.87 1.74 -2.87
CA GLU A 39 -11.88 2.28 -1.94
C GLU A 39 -12.64 3.47 -2.52
N TYR A 40 -11.96 4.33 -3.27
CA TYR A 40 -12.63 5.42 -4.00
C TYR A 40 -13.60 4.86 -5.04
N CYS A 41 -13.18 3.88 -5.83
CA CYS A 41 -14.03 3.27 -6.85
C CYS A 41 -15.15 2.40 -6.29
N GLN A 42 -14.91 1.73 -5.16
CA GLN A 42 -15.97 1.06 -4.41
C GLN A 42 -17.09 2.04 -4.04
N HIS A 43 -16.76 3.15 -3.37
CA HIS A 43 -17.75 4.15 -2.99
C HIS A 43 -18.46 4.76 -4.20
N TYR A 44 -17.74 5.05 -5.28
CA TYR A 44 -18.36 5.51 -6.53
C TYR A 44 -19.41 4.52 -7.05
N TYR A 45 -19.11 3.22 -7.08
CA TYR A 45 -20.05 2.22 -7.54
C TYR A 45 -21.21 1.97 -6.55
N GLU A 46 -20.98 2.12 -5.25
CA GLU A 46 -22.05 2.10 -4.25
C GLU A 46 -23.02 3.27 -4.46
N ASP A 47 -22.48 4.50 -4.63
CA ASP A 47 -23.26 5.71 -4.91
C ASP A 47 -24.02 5.59 -6.23
N SER A 48 -23.46 4.90 -7.23
CA SER A 48 -24.10 4.63 -8.52
C SER A 48 -25.01 3.38 -8.52
N SER A 49 -25.26 2.77 -7.35
CA SER A 49 -26.05 1.53 -7.19
C SER A 49 -25.53 0.31 -7.99
N ASN A 50 -24.25 0.31 -8.39
CA ASN A 50 -23.60 -0.81 -9.07
C ASN A 50 -22.92 -1.75 -8.06
N ASN A 51 -23.75 -2.50 -7.33
CA ASN A 51 -23.30 -3.39 -6.25
C ASN A 51 -22.32 -4.48 -6.71
N THR A 52 -22.39 -4.93 -7.96
CA THR A 52 -21.47 -5.94 -8.50
C THR A 52 -20.05 -5.37 -8.59
N LYS A 53 -19.89 -4.20 -9.20
CA LYS A 53 -18.59 -3.54 -9.32
C LYS A 53 -18.05 -3.09 -7.95
N ALA A 54 -18.92 -2.63 -7.06
CA ALA A 54 -18.55 -2.33 -5.68
C ALA A 54 -17.96 -3.54 -4.96
N LYS A 55 -18.58 -4.73 -5.10
CA LYS A 55 -18.05 -5.98 -4.52
C LYS A 55 -16.70 -6.38 -5.10
N VAL A 56 -16.50 -6.22 -6.41
CA VAL A 56 -15.19 -6.48 -7.06
C VAL A 56 -14.12 -5.55 -6.48
N MET A 57 -14.42 -4.26 -6.37
CA MET A 57 -13.50 -3.29 -5.79
C MET A 57 -13.18 -3.58 -4.31
N HIS A 58 -14.20 -3.98 -3.53
CA HIS A 58 -14.02 -4.38 -2.14
C HIS A 58 -13.11 -5.61 -1.99
N GLN A 59 -13.31 -6.64 -2.82
CA GLN A 59 -12.47 -7.82 -2.80
C GLN A 59 -11.02 -7.48 -3.18
N PHE A 60 -10.84 -6.66 -4.21
CA PHE A 60 -9.51 -6.22 -4.62
C PHE A 60 -8.83 -5.38 -3.52
N ASN A 61 -9.55 -4.43 -2.91
CA ASN A 61 -9.05 -3.64 -1.78
C ASN A 61 -8.61 -4.54 -0.62
N ARG A 62 -9.37 -5.59 -0.31
CA ARG A 62 -9.01 -6.58 0.71
C ARG A 62 -7.69 -7.28 0.38
N GLN A 63 -7.54 -7.81 -0.84
CA GLN A 63 -6.32 -8.50 -1.27
C GLN A 63 -5.09 -7.58 -1.19
N LEU A 64 -5.22 -6.33 -1.64
CA LEU A 64 -4.14 -5.34 -1.53
C LEU A 64 -3.75 -5.04 -0.09
N SER A 65 -4.75 -4.91 0.78
CA SER A 65 -4.54 -4.65 2.21
C SER A 65 -3.88 -5.83 2.89
N GLU A 66 -4.30 -7.07 2.59
CA GLU A 66 -3.68 -8.30 3.10
C GLU A 66 -2.22 -8.41 2.65
N LYS A 67 -1.93 -8.12 1.36
CA LYS A 67 -0.57 -8.10 0.83
C LYS A 67 0.29 -6.98 1.44
N ALA A 68 -0.29 -5.82 1.73
CA ALA A 68 0.45 -4.75 2.42
C ALA A 68 0.77 -5.15 3.87
N VAL A 69 -0.21 -5.73 4.59
CA VAL A 69 -0.05 -6.16 5.99
C VAL A 69 1.01 -7.25 6.13
N SER A 70 1.11 -8.18 5.17
CA SER A 70 2.14 -9.22 5.21
C SER A 70 3.57 -8.67 5.09
N LEU A 71 3.72 -7.44 4.60
CA LEU A 71 4.98 -6.72 4.52
C LEU A 71 5.26 -5.88 5.77
N PHE A 72 4.37 -5.79 6.75
CA PHE A 72 4.63 -4.96 7.92
C PHE A 72 5.65 -5.62 8.85
N SER A 73 6.73 -4.90 9.14
CA SER A 73 7.75 -5.31 10.12
C SER A 73 7.65 -4.51 11.42
N SER A 74 6.92 -3.40 11.41
CA SER A 74 6.75 -2.52 12.57
C SER A 74 5.41 -1.77 12.56
N MET A 75 5.13 -1.01 13.63
CA MET A 75 3.95 -0.13 13.69
C MET A 75 4.07 1.05 12.74
N GLU A 76 5.29 1.52 12.46
CA GLU A 76 5.56 2.58 11.49
C GLU A 76 5.12 2.19 10.08
N ASP A 77 5.33 0.93 9.67
CA ASP A 77 4.87 0.41 8.38
C ASP A 77 3.34 0.44 8.26
N SER A 78 2.64 0.03 9.32
CA SER A 78 1.17 0.10 9.40
C SER A 78 0.66 1.54 9.32
N LYS A 79 1.32 2.47 10.02
CA LYS A 79 1.00 3.90 9.94
C LYS A 79 1.25 4.46 8.54
N LEU A 80 2.39 4.13 7.94
CA LEU A 80 2.76 4.54 6.58
C LEU A 80 1.72 4.07 5.56
N ALA A 81 1.28 2.83 5.68
CA ALA A 81 0.24 2.26 4.83
C ALA A 81 -1.09 3.00 4.97
N SER A 82 -1.56 3.18 6.21
CA SER A 82 -2.82 3.89 6.49
C SER A 82 -2.81 5.33 5.97
N ASP A 83 -1.73 6.08 6.25
CA ASP A 83 -1.58 7.47 5.82
C ASP A 83 -1.56 7.58 4.28
N ASN A 84 -0.88 6.66 3.58
CA ASN A 84 -0.86 6.65 2.12
C ASN A 84 -2.20 6.24 1.50
N ARG A 85 -2.93 5.28 2.09
CA ARG A 85 -4.27 4.89 1.64
C ARG A 85 -5.24 6.07 1.73
N ILE A 86 -5.30 6.72 2.90
CA ILE A 86 -6.19 7.86 3.13
C ILE A 86 -5.83 9.03 2.20
N SER A 87 -4.54 9.32 2.05
CA SER A 87 -4.05 10.37 1.16
C SER A 87 -4.44 10.10 -0.30
N ALA A 88 -4.23 8.85 -0.76
CA ALA A 88 -4.62 8.43 -2.09
C ALA A 88 -6.12 8.58 -2.33
N TYR A 89 -6.96 8.02 -1.44
CA TYR A 89 -8.42 8.15 -1.54
C TYR A 89 -8.86 9.61 -1.70
N LYS A 90 -8.38 10.51 -0.83
CA LYS A 90 -8.70 11.94 -0.89
C LYS A 90 -8.28 12.56 -2.22
N LYS A 91 -7.07 12.23 -2.69
CA LYS A 91 -6.53 12.74 -3.95
C LYS A 91 -7.35 12.26 -5.16
N TYR A 92 -7.72 10.97 -5.20
CA TYR A 92 -8.55 10.44 -6.28
C TYR A 92 -9.94 11.09 -6.28
N LYS A 93 -10.58 11.17 -5.11
CA LYS A 93 -11.88 11.85 -4.95
C LYS A 93 -11.86 13.30 -5.41
N GLN A 94 -10.81 14.06 -5.04
CA GLN A 94 -10.67 15.46 -5.44
C GLN A 94 -10.39 15.63 -6.94
N LYS A 95 -9.50 14.81 -7.50
CA LYS A 95 -9.01 14.98 -8.87
C LYS A 95 -9.95 14.41 -9.92
N PHE A 96 -10.66 13.34 -9.61
CA PHE A 96 -11.42 12.56 -10.60
C PHE A 96 -12.92 12.53 -10.34
N SER A 97 -13.45 13.36 -9.44
CA SER A 97 -14.90 13.43 -9.18
C SER A 97 -15.74 13.56 -10.46
N SER A 98 -15.30 14.40 -11.42
CA SER A 98 -15.98 14.60 -12.71
C SER A 98 -15.70 13.52 -13.77
N THR A 99 -14.76 12.60 -13.50
CA THR A 99 -14.37 11.51 -14.42
C THR A 99 -14.32 10.16 -13.69
N SER A 100 -15.13 10.01 -12.65
CA SER A 100 -15.11 8.85 -11.75
C SER A 100 -15.34 7.55 -12.52
N ASP A 101 -16.30 7.57 -13.45
CA ASP A 101 -16.67 6.42 -14.26
C ASP A 101 -15.49 5.87 -15.09
N THR A 102 -14.79 6.76 -15.79
CA THR A 102 -13.65 6.39 -16.64
C THR A 102 -12.51 5.83 -15.80
N VAL A 103 -12.18 6.50 -14.69
CA VAL A 103 -11.07 6.08 -13.82
C VAL A 103 -11.36 4.73 -13.17
N CYS A 104 -12.58 4.53 -12.69
CA CYS A 104 -12.96 3.30 -12.01
C CYS A 104 -13.18 2.13 -12.97
N SER A 105 -13.70 2.38 -14.17
CA SER A 105 -13.81 1.34 -15.20
C SER A 105 -12.43 0.90 -15.70
N ASN A 106 -11.46 1.82 -15.80
CA ASN A 106 -10.08 1.45 -16.13
C ASN A 106 -9.44 0.59 -15.02
N LEU A 107 -9.69 0.92 -13.75
CA LEU A 107 -9.22 0.12 -12.63
C LEU A 107 -9.86 -1.28 -12.64
N GLU A 108 -11.18 -1.36 -12.86
CA GLU A 108 -11.91 -2.63 -13.00
C GLU A 108 -11.33 -3.49 -14.11
N HIS A 109 -11.11 -2.91 -15.30
CA HIS A 109 -10.52 -3.62 -16.42
C HIS A 109 -9.12 -4.15 -16.07
N THR A 110 -8.30 -3.32 -15.41
CA THR A 110 -6.95 -3.70 -14.98
C THR A 110 -7.01 -4.87 -14.00
N ILE A 111 -7.91 -4.83 -13.00
CA ILE A 111 -8.09 -5.94 -12.05
C ILE A 111 -8.50 -7.22 -12.78
N GLY A 112 -9.42 -7.13 -13.75
CA GLY A 112 -9.84 -8.29 -14.54
C GLY A 112 -8.71 -8.92 -15.38
N THR A 113 -7.61 -8.21 -15.59
CA THR A 113 -6.42 -8.72 -16.29
C THR A 113 -5.28 -9.14 -15.36
N LEU A 114 -5.36 -8.81 -14.07
CA LEU A 114 -4.35 -9.17 -13.08
C LEU A 114 -4.75 -10.49 -12.43
N GLU A 115 -3.93 -11.53 -12.63
CA GLU A 115 -3.96 -12.71 -11.76
C GLU A 115 -3.26 -12.33 -10.44
N LEU A 116 -4.05 -12.03 -9.42
CA LEU A 116 -3.57 -11.74 -8.06
C LEU A 116 -3.63 -12.98 -7.17
#